data_AF-A0A966R4S5-F1
#
_entry.id   AF-A0A966R4S5-F1
#
_cell.length_a   1.000
_cell.length_b   1.000
_cell.length_c   1.000
_cell.angle_alpha   90.00
_cell.angle_beta   90.00
_cell.angle_gamma   90.00
#
_symmetry.space_group_name_H-M   'P 1'
#
loop_
_entity.id
_entity.type
_entity.pdbx_description
1 polymer ?
#
loop_
_entity_poly.entity_id
_entity_poly.type
_entity_poly.pdbx_seq_one_letter_code
_entity_poly.pdbx_strand_id
1 'polypeptide(L)'
;MLSTESLPIEEFVSMQMASPQARAIMNTWPLPPERVEIVVLQYFQSLGIYTVAPFGQKEVLKEQLLRYLVSSTELADMIEKARRASLKEERRNKGEA
;
A
#
# COMPACT_ATOMS: atom_id res chain seq x y z
N MET A 1 -8.46 -25.77 -1.54
CA MET A 1 -9.04 -25.22 -2.78
C MET A 1 -8.04 -24.21 -3.34
N LEU A 2 -7.47 -24.47 -4.51
CA LEU A 2 -6.63 -23.49 -5.21
C LEU A 2 -7.59 -22.54 -5.91
N SER A 3 -7.68 -21.28 -5.47
CA SER A 3 -8.49 -20.27 -6.15
C SER A 3 -7.94 -20.06 -7.55
N THR A 4 -8.71 -20.43 -8.57
CA THR A 4 -8.39 -20.27 -9.99
C THR A 4 -8.82 -18.92 -10.55
N GLU A 5 -9.35 -18.05 -9.69
CA GLU A 5 -9.91 -16.77 -10.07
C GLU A 5 -8.92 -15.63 -9.82
N SER A 6 -8.93 -14.64 -10.70
CA SER A 6 -8.13 -13.43 -10.54
C SER A 6 -8.64 -12.65 -9.34
N LEU A 7 -7.72 -12.20 -8.49
CA LEU A 7 -8.03 -11.45 -7.28
C LEU A 7 -7.98 -9.94 -7.58
N PRO A 8 -8.95 -9.13 -7.14
CA PRO A 8 -8.82 -7.67 -7.20
C PRO A 8 -7.55 -7.19 -6.50
N ILE A 9 -6.90 -6.16 -7.03
CA ILE A 9 -5.65 -5.65 -6.43
C ILE A 9 -5.90 -5.11 -5.02
N GLU A 10 -7.09 -4.56 -4.73
CA GLU A 10 -7.46 -4.12 -3.38
C GLU A 10 -7.40 -5.28 -2.38
N GLU A 11 -8.05 -6.40 -2.72
CA GLU A 11 -8.07 -7.59 -1.88
C GLU A 11 -6.67 -8.18 -1.72
N PHE A 12 -5.90 -8.24 -2.81
CA PHE A 12 -4.53 -8.73 -2.76
C PHE A 12 -3.66 -7.89 -1.81
N VAL A 13 -3.65 -6.56 -1.99
CA VAL A 13 -2.85 -5.64 -1.19
C VAL A 13 -3.26 -5.76 0.27
N SER A 14 -4.57 -5.74 0.57
CA SER A 14 -5.06 -5.85 1.94
C SER A 14 -4.64 -7.17 2.62
N MET A 15 -4.76 -8.29 1.90
CA MET A 15 -4.27 -9.58 2.38
C MET A 15 -2.77 -9.59 2.66
N GLN A 16 -1.95 -9.00 1.77
CA GLN A 16 -0.50 -8.96 1.98
C GLN A 16 -0.10 -8.01 3.10
N MET A 17 -0.78 -6.87 3.21
CA MET A 17 -0.52 -5.85 4.23
C MET A 17 -0.96 -6.28 5.63
N ALA A 18 -1.92 -7.21 5.72
CA ALA A 18 -2.28 -7.86 6.97
C ALA A 18 -1.16 -8.78 7.54
N SER A 19 -0.17 -9.18 6.73
CA SER A 19 0.89 -10.08 7.19
C SER A 19 1.80 -9.44 8.26
N PRO A 20 2.31 -10.20 9.24
CA PRO A 20 3.16 -9.64 10.30
C PRO A 20 4.41 -8.92 9.77
N GLN A 21 5.02 -9.45 8.71
CA GLN A 21 6.19 -8.85 8.08
C GLN A 21 5.86 -7.49 7.46
N ALA A 22 4.76 -7.40 6.71
CA ALA A 22 4.38 -6.16 6.06
C ALA A 22 3.91 -5.12 7.08
N ARG A 23 3.20 -5.54 8.15
CA ARG A 23 2.88 -4.67 9.29
C ARG A 23 4.13 -4.11 9.98
N ALA A 24 5.15 -4.93 10.20
CA ALA A 24 6.40 -4.47 10.80
C ALA A 24 7.06 -3.37 9.96
N ILE A 25 7.02 -3.49 8.62
CA ILE A 25 7.53 -2.45 7.72
C ILE A 25 6.62 -1.23 7.74
N MET A 26 5.29 -1.38 7.61
CA MET A 26 4.36 -0.25 7.63
C MET A 26 4.48 0.62 8.89
N ASN A 27 4.73 -0.01 10.04
CA ASN A 27 4.90 0.70 11.31
C ASN A 27 6.16 1.59 11.38
N THR A 28 7.12 1.45 10.45
CA THR A 28 8.29 2.34 10.38
C THR A 28 8.02 3.62 9.60
N TRP A 29 6.91 3.66 8.84
CA TRP A 29 6.54 4.82 8.04
C TRP A 29 5.85 5.90 8.87
N PRO A 30 5.93 7.18 8.48
CA PRO A 30 5.38 8.31 9.23
C PRO A 30 3.86 8.48 9.04
N LEU A 31 3.15 7.40 8.69
CA LEU A 31 1.71 7.35 8.47
C LEU A 31 1.12 6.12 9.18
N PRO A 32 -0.16 6.18 9.60
CA PRO A 32 -0.87 4.99 10.07
C PRO A 32 -0.86 3.88 9.00
N PRO A 33 -0.77 2.59 9.38
CA PRO A 33 -0.73 1.47 8.44
C PRO A 33 -1.85 1.48 7.40
N GLU A 34 -3.06 1.87 7.79
CA GLU A 34 -4.22 1.94 6.89
C GLU A 34 -4.02 2.99 5.79
N ARG A 35 -3.32 4.10 6.09
CA ARG A 35 -2.98 5.13 5.11
C ARG A 35 -1.84 4.65 4.21
N VAL A 36 -0.88 3.90 4.74
CA VAL A 36 0.19 3.30 3.93
C VAL A 36 -0.39 2.31 2.93
N GLU A 37 -1.34 1.47 3.35
CA GLU A 37 -2.05 0.52 2.48
C GLU A 37 -2.76 1.23 1.31
N ILE A 38 -3.44 2.35 1.56
CA ILE A 38 -4.07 3.16 0.50
C ILE A 38 -3.03 3.68 -0.51
N VAL A 39 -1.87 4.16 -0.03
CA VAL A 39 -0.82 4.67 -0.91
C VAL A 39 -0.20 3.54 -1.75
N VAL A 40 0.00 2.37 -1.16
CA VAL A 40 0.47 1.17 -1.87
C VAL A 40 -0.52 0.75 -2.94
N LEU A 41 -1.81 0.72 -2.64
CA LEU A 41 -2.86 0.42 -3.60
C LEU A 41 -2.83 1.41 -4.79
N GLN A 42 -2.76 2.71 -4.50
CA GLN A 42 -2.66 3.75 -5.52
C GLN A 42 -1.41 3.59 -6.40
N TYR A 43 -0.29 3.15 -5.81
CA TYR A 43 0.93 2.87 -6.54
C TYR A 43 0.76 1.69 -7.51
N PHE A 44 0.12 0.59 -7.11
CA PHE A 44 -0.16 -0.51 -8.05
C PHE A 44 -1.13 -0.09 -9.16
N GLN A 45 -2.16 0.68 -8.82
CA GLN A 45 -3.12 1.19 -9.80
C GLN A 45 -2.47 2.18 -10.79
N SER A 46 -1.48 2.98 -10.38
CA SER A 46 -0.76 3.87 -11.29
C SER A 46 0.13 3.12 -12.29
N LEU A 47 0.58 1.91 -11.94
CA LEU A 47 1.28 0.98 -12.82
C LEU A 47 0.33 0.20 -13.75
N GLY A 48 -0.98 0.45 -13.68
CA GLY A 48 -2.01 -0.25 -14.46
C GLY A 48 -2.33 -1.65 -13.93
N ILE A 49 -1.95 -1.96 -12.68
CA ILE A 49 -2.21 -3.25 -12.05
C ILE A 49 -3.50 -3.15 -11.24
N TYR A 50 -4.56 -3.76 -11.76
CA TYR A 50 -5.90 -3.76 -11.13
C TYR A 50 -6.35 -5.13 -10.65
N THR A 51 -5.72 -6.20 -11.16
CA THR A 51 -6.06 -7.59 -10.82
C THR A 51 -4.80 -8.43 -10.74
N VAL A 52 -4.79 -9.43 -9.87
CA VAL A 52 -3.69 -10.37 -9.65
C VAL A 52 -4.11 -11.75 -10.11
N ALA A 53 -3.38 -12.30 -11.09
CA ALA A 53 -3.60 -13.66 -11.55
C ALA A 53 -3.20 -14.67 -10.46
N PRO A 54 -3.94 -15.79 -10.34
CA PRO A 54 -3.80 -16.73 -9.23
C PRO A 54 -2.51 -17.56 -9.26
N PHE A 55 -1.95 -17.86 -10.45
CA PHE A 55 -0.78 -18.73 -10.60
C PHE A 55 0.49 -17.93 -10.88
N GLY A 56 1.49 -18.05 -10.01
CA GLY A 56 2.85 -17.51 -10.17
C GLY A 56 2.97 -16.00 -10.00
N GLN A 57 1.98 -15.24 -10.47
CA GLN A 57 1.98 -13.78 -10.36
C GLN A 57 1.76 -13.31 -8.91
N LYS A 58 0.96 -14.05 -8.13
CA LYS A 58 0.66 -13.70 -6.73
C LYS A 58 1.91 -13.68 -5.84
N GLU A 59 2.74 -14.72 -5.92
CA GLU A 59 3.99 -14.83 -5.16
C GLU A 59 5.00 -13.78 -5.61
N VAL A 60 5.15 -13.57 -6.93
CA VAL A 60 6.03 -12.55 -7.49
C VAL A 60 5.60 -11.15 -7.06
N LEU A 61 4.30 -10.82 -7.16
CA LEU A 61 3.77 -9.52 -6.72
C LEU A 61 3.91 -9.33 -5.21
N LYS A 62 3.80 -10.40 -4.42
CA LYS A 62 4.01 -10.34 -2.97
C LYS A 62 5.45 -9.95 -2.65
N GLU A 63 6.43 -10.61 -3.28
CA GLU A 63 7.84 -10.28 -3.10
C GLU A 63 8.17 -8.87 -3.58
N GLN A 64 7.59 -8.47 -4.71
CA GLN A 64 7.71 -7.10 -5.23
C GLN A 64 7.12 -6.07 -4.27
N LEU A 65 5.92 -6.31 -3.73
CA LEU A 65 5.27 -5.45 -2.74
C LEU A 65 6.17 -5.23 -1.51
N LEU A 66 6.71 -6.32 -0.95
CA LEU A 66 7.64 -6.23 0.18
C LEU A 66 8.92 -5.47 -0.16
N ARG A 67 9.47 -5.69 -1.37
CA ARG A 67 10.66 -4.96 -1.84
C ARG A 67 10.36 -3.48 -2.01
N TYR A 68 9.22 -3.12 -2.59
CA TYR A 68 8.82 -1.72 -2.78
C TYR A 68 8.58 -1.01 -1.46
N LEU A 69 7.97 -1.67 -0.49
CA LEU A 69 7.79 -1.14 0.87
C LEU A 69 9.10 -0.81 1.59
N VAL A 70 10.23 -1.40 1.19
CA VAL A 70 11.54 -1.17 1.81
C VAL A 70 12.38 -0.18 0.99
N SER A 71 12.26 -0.21 -0.35
CA SER A 71 13.26 0.39 -1.24
C SER A 71 12.71 1.25 -2.37
N SER A 72 11.39 1.34 -2.57
CA SER A 72 10.84 2.17 -3.63
C SER A 72 10.89 3.65 -3.24
N THR A 73 11.70 4.42 -3.97
CA THR A 73 11.75 5.88 -3.86
C THR A 73 10.43 6.52 -4.28
N GLU A 74 9.78 5.98 -5.31
CA GLU A 74 8.47 6.47 -5.76
C GLU A 74 7.39 6.28 -4.68
N LEU A 75 7.37 5.12 -4.03
CA LEU A 75 6.43 4.85 -2.94
C LEU A 75 6.73 5.75 -1.74
N ALA A 76 8.01 5.98 -1.42
CA ALA A 76 8.42 6.90 -0.36
C ALA A 76 7.93 8.33 -0.63
N ASP A 77 8.08 8.81 -1.87
CA ASP A 77 7.60 10.12 -2.29
C ASP A 77 6.07 10.23 -2.20
N MET A 78 5.33 9.18 -2.57
CA MET A 78 3.88 9.15 -2.42
C MET A 78 3.45 9.18 -0.95
N ILE A 79 4.14 8.45 -0.08
CA ILE A 79 3.89 8.46 1.37
C ILE A 79 4.16 9.85 1.96
N GLU A 80 5.26 10.50 1.58
CA GLU A 80 5.57 11.85 2.04
C GLU A 80 4.55 12.89 1.55
N LYS A 81 4.07 12.78 0.30
CA LYS A 81 2.98 13.60 -0.22
C LYS A 81 1.68 13.40 0.59
N ALA A 82 1.32 12.16 0.86
CA ALA A 82 0.14 11.83 1.67
C ALA A 82 0.26 12.38 3.10
N ARG A 83 1.44 12.29 3.72
CA ARG A 83 1.73 12.88 5.04
C ARG A 83 1.54 14.39 5.06
N ARG A 84 2.06 15.10 4.06
CA ARG A 84 1.88 16.57 3.94
C ARG A 84 0.42 16.95 3.75
N ALA A 85 -0.34 16.17 2.99
CA ALA A 85 -1.77 16.39 2.83
C ALA A 85 -2.53 16.23 4.16
N SER A 86 -2.27 15.16 4.92
CA SER A 86 -2.87 14.93 6.23
C SER A 86 -2.56 16.06 7.22
N LEU A 87 -1.31 16.53 7.27
CA LEU A 87 -0.92 17.66 8.13
C LEU A 87 -1.61 18.96 7.75
N LYS A 88 -1.84 19.19 6.46
CA LYS A 88 -2.59 20.37 5.99
C LYS A 88 -4.06 20.31 6.42
N GLU A 89 -4.66 19.13 6.36
CA GLU A 89 -6.04 18.91 6.77
C GLU A 89 -6.24 19.03 8.28
N GLU A 90 -5.33 18.47 9.09
CA GLU A 90 -5.36 18.65 10.55
C GLU A 90 -5.22 20.11 10.98
N ARG A 91 -4.35 20.87 10.31
CA ARG A 91 -4.20 22.31 10.57
C ARG A 91 -5.44 23.11 10.20
N ARG A 92 -6.11 22.76 9.10
CA ARG A 92 -7.38 23.38 8.71
C ARG A 92 -8.45 23.13 9.77
N ASN A 93 -8.61 21.87 10.19
CA ASN A 93 -9.64 21.48 11.15
C ASN A 93 -9.40 22.05 12.57
N LYS A 94 -8.14 22.33 12.93
CA LYS A 94 -7.80 22.98 14.22
C LYS A 94 -7.84 24.52 14.18
N GLY A 95 -7.88 25.12 12.99
CA GLY A 95 -7.95 26.58 12.81
C GLY A 95 -9.37 27.11 12.61
N GLU A 96 -10.37 26.22 12.51
CA GLU A 96 -11.80 26.56 12.36
C GLU A 96 -12.62 26.26 13.64
N ALA A 97 -11.96 26.08 14.79
CA ALA A 97 -12.61 25.87 16.10
C ALA A 97 -12.46 27.08 17.02
#